data_AF-A0A485BGW7-F1
#
_entry.id   AF-A0A485BGW7-F1
#
_cell.length_a   1.000
_cell.length_b   1.000
_cell.length_c   1.000
_cell.angle_alpha   90.00
_cell.angle_beta   90.00
_cell.angle_gamma   90.00
#
_symmetry.space_group_name_H-M   'P 1'
#
loop_
_entity.id
_entity.type
_entity.pdbx_description
1 polymer ?
#
loop_
_entity_poly.entity_id
_entity_poly.type
_entity_poly.pdbx_seq_one_letter_code
_entity_poly.pdbx_strand_id
1 'polypeptide(L)'
;MEKLVPRQQLILDKNPDYWNKDRIPRVDKVVLIPLPEANARTAALLSKQVDWIEAPAPDAVDQIKSQGFKIYANTQPHLWPWQFSFEKGSPWQDIRVRKAANLCLNRAELKSYLGGYMTEATGVYEADSPWHGKAHFPDQI
;
A
#
# COMPACT_ATOMS: atom_id res chain seq x y z
N MET A 1 13.27 -12.69 19.19
CA MET A 1 11.79 -12.65 19.20
C MET A 1 11.36 -13.05 20.59
N GLU A 2 10.60 -12.20 21.27
CA GLU A 2 10.20 -12.42 22.67
C GLU A 2 8.87 -13.18 22.75
N LYS A 3 7.86 -12.73 22.00
CA LYS A 3 6.50 -13.25 22.11
C LYS A 3 5.72 -13.09 20.82
N LEU A 4 4.94 -14.11 20.46
CA LEU A 4 3.91 -14.02 19.42
C LEU A 4 2.58 -14.47 20.02
N VAL A 5 1.57 -13.62 19.95
CA VAL A 5 0.18 -13.97 20.20
C VAL A 5 -0.59 -13.76 18.89
N PRO A 6 -0.99 -14.85 18.20
CA PRO A 6 -1.65 -14.75 16.91
C PRO A 6 -2.82 -13.76 16.92
N ARG A 7 -2.86 -12.89 15.89
CA ARG A 7 -3.89 -11.86 15.71
C ARG A 7 -3.97 -10.81 16.84
N GLN A 8 -3.02 -10.76 17.77
CA GLN A 8 -3.00 -9.79 18.87
C GLN A 8 -1.70 -8.99 18.95
N GLN A 9 -0.54 -9.64 18.92
CA GLN A 9 0.74 -8.94 19.03
C GLN A 9 1.94 -9.80 18.65
N LEU A 10 2.99 -9.15 18.15
CA LEU A 10 4.33 -9.70 18.03
C LEU A 10 5.32 -8.77 18.74
N ILE A 11 6.11 -9.32 19.65
CA ILE A 11 7.13 -8.60 20.42
C ILE A 11 8.52 -9.08 20.00
N LEU A 12 9.35 -8.14 19.58
CA LEU A 12 10.70 -8.37 19.10
C LEU A 12 11.70 -7.61 19.99
N ASP A 13 12.65 -8.35 20.58
CA ASP A 13 13.80 -7.76 21.27
C ASP A 13 14.93 -7.43 20.29
N LYS A 14 15.73 -6.42 20.66
CA LYS A 14 17.03 -6.10 20.05
C LYS A 14 17.91 -7.35 19.98
N ASN A 15 18.52 -7.57 18.83
CA ASN A 15 19.59 -8.56 18.64
C ASN A 15 20.96 -7.86 18.72
N PRO A 16 21.67 -7.86 19.87
CA PRO A 16 22.98 -7.24 20.00
C PRO A 16 24.07 -7.95 19.18
N ASP A 17 23.85 -9.22 18.88
CA ASP A 17 24.79 -10.07 18.15
C ASP A 17 24.53 -10.05 16.64
N TYR A 18 23.70 -9.11 16.14
CA TYR A 18 23.47 -8.97 14.72
C TYR A 18 24.81 -8.81 13.97
N TRP A 19 24.93 -9.51 12.85
CA TRP A 19 26.19 -9.68 12.12
C TRP A 19 26.74 -8.34 11.59
N ASN A 20 25.83 -7.44 11.18
CA ASN A 20 26.18 -6.09 10.77
C ASN A 20 26.09 -5.15 11.97
N LYS A 21 27.25 -4.81 12.54
CA LYS A 21 27.37 -3.99 13.74
C LYS A 21 26.85 -2.55 13.55
N ASP A 22 26.90 -2.02 12.33
CA ASP A 22 26.35 -0.70 12.01
C ASP A 22 24.82 -0.67 11.96
N ARG A 23 24.18 -1.84 11.92
CA ARG A 23 22.72 -2.01 11.83
C ARG A 23 22.11 -2.58 13.11
N ILE A 24 22.84 -2.58 14.22
CA ILE A 24 22.25 -2.91 15.52
C ILE A 24 21.15 -1.88 15.83
N PRO A 25 19.90 -2.31 16.10
CA PRO A 25 18.80 -1.40 16.36
C PRO A 25 19.12 -0.44 17.52
N ARG A 26 18.65 0.81 17.46
CA ARG A 26 18.80 1.73 18.60
C ARG A 26 17.78 1.46 19.69
N VAL A 27 16.58 1.05 19.30
CA VAL A 27 15.49 0.66 20.18
C VAL A 27 15.71 -0.72 20.78
N ASP A 28 15.25 -0.92 22.01
CA ASP A 28 15.39 -2.20 22.72
C ASP A 28 14.29 -3.20 22.36
N LYS A 29 13.11 -2.70 22.01
CA LYS A 29 11.91 -3.50 21.76
C LYS A 29 11.04 -2.90 20.68
N VAL A 30 10.41 -3.76 19.88
CA VAL A 30 9.34 -3.40 18.94
C VAL A 30 8.12 -4.24 19.25
N VAL A 31 6.97 -3.58 19.45
CA VAL A 31 5.67 -4.23 19.63
C VAL A 31 4.83 -3.96 18.40
N LEU A 32 4.51 -5.01 17.65
CA LEU A 32 3.67 -4.95 16.46
C LEU A 32 2.25 -5.37 16.85
N ILE A 33 1.27 -4.49 16.63
CA ILE A 33 -0.13 -4.70 16.96
C ILE A 33 -0.92 -4.73 15.64
N PRO A 34 -1.66 -5.82 15.33
CA PRO A 34 -2.48 -5.89 14.13
C PRO A 34 -3.73 -5.02 14.31
N LEU A 35 -3.80 -3.94 13.55
CA LEU A 35 -4.95 -3.05 13.47
C LEU A 35 -5.38 -2.99 12.00
N PRO A 36 -6.32 -3.84 11.55
CA PRO A 36 -6.66 -3.97 10.13
C PRO A 36 -7.37 -2.72 9.58
N GLU A 37 -8.17 -2.05 10.40
CA GLU A 37 -8.93 -0.88 10.00
C GLU A 37 -8.07 0.39 9.98
N ALA A 38 -8.06 1.12 8.86
CA ALA A 38 -7.27 2.34 8.69
C ALA A 38 -7.62 3.42 9.73
N ASN A 39 -8.91 3.59 10.02
CA ASN A 39 -9.38 4.57 11.01
C ASN A 39 -8.92 4.21 12.42
N ALA A 40 -8.88 2.92 12.76
CA ALA A 40 -8.39 2.46 14.06
C ALA A 40 -6.88 2.71 14.21
N ARG A 41 -6.09 2.47 13.15
CA ARG A 41 -4.66 2.83 13.11
C ARG A 41 -4.44 4.33 13.31
N THR A 42 -5.17 5.16 12.56
CA THR A 42 -5.10 6.62 12.70
C THR A 42 -5.42 7.06 14.13
N ALA A 43 -6.52 6.58 14.70
CA ALA A 43 -6.91 6.92 16.07
C ALA A 43 -5.83 6.52 17.10
N ALA A 44 -5.23 5.34 16.96
CA ALA A 44 -4.14 4.88 17.82
C ALA A 44 -2.88 5.76 17.69
N LEU A 45 -2.55 6.25 16.49
CA LEU A 45 -1.44 7.19 16.29
C LEU A 45 -1.74 8.54 16.97
N LEU A 46 -2.93 9.09 16.71
CA LEU A 46 -3.33 10.41 17.23
C LEU A 46 -3.46 10.43 18.76
N SER A 47 -3.85 9.31 19.37
CA SER A 47 -3.88 9.14 20.82
C SER A 47 -2.53 8.81 21.44
N LYS A 48 -1.47 8.68 20.62
CA LYS A 48 -0.11 8.27 21.02
C LYS A 48 -0.05 6.86 21.64
N GLN A 49 -1.02 6.00 21.32
CA GLN A 49 -0.98 4.58 21.68
C GLN A 49 0.10 3.82 20.88
N VAL A 50 0.38 4.28 19.66
CA VAL A 50 1.45 3.76 18.81
C VAL A 50 2.30 4.91 18.28
N ASP A 51 3.58 4.64 18.03
CA ASP A 51 4.52 5.64 17.52
C ASP A 51 4.49 5.77 15.99
N TRP A 52 3.98 4.76 15.30
CA TRP A 52 3.99 4.66 13.84
C TRP A 52 2.88 3.73 13.34
N ILE A 53 2.37 4.04 12.14
CA ILE A 53 1.38 3.23 11.42
C ILE A 53 1.70 3.20 9.93
N GLU A 54 1.18 2.20 9.24
CA GLU A 54 1.15 2.14 7.77
C GLU A 54 -0.23 2.48 7.23
N ALA A 55 -0.28 3.00 6.00
CA ALA A 55 -1.49 3.24 5.22
C ALA A 55 -2.63 3.88 6.04
N PRO A 56 -2.48 5.13 6.53
CA PRO A 56 -3.58 5.87 7.15
C PRO A 56 -4.69 6.12 6.12
N ALA A 57 -5.90 6.41 6.61
CA ALA A 57 -6.98 6.85 5.75
C ALA A 57 -6.60 8.16 5.03
N PRO A 58 -6.82 8.30 3.70
CA PRO A 58 -6.38 9.48 2.94
C PRO A 58 -6.94 10.81 3.46
N ASP A 59 -8.17 10.82 3.96
CA ASP A 59 -8.85 11.97 4.56
C ASP A 59 -8.26 12.40 5.91
N ALA A 60 -7.56 11.51 6.61
CA ALA A 60 -6.91 11.82 7.88
C ALA A 60 -5.50 12.43 7.74
N VAL A 61 -4.93 12.45 6.53
CA VAL A 61 -3.56 12.89 6.25
C VAL A 61 -3.26 14.29 6.80
N ASP A 62 -4.16 15.24 6.58
CA ASP A 62 -3.96 16.62 7.03
C ASP A 62 -4.05 16.76 8.55
N GLN A 63 -4.93 15.99 9.19
CA GLN A 63 -5.03 15.91 10.65
C GLN A 63 -3.77 15.29 11.27
N ILE A 64 -3.23 14.23 10.67
CA ILE A 64 -1.98 13.60 11.12
C ILE A 64 -0.83 14.60 11.06
N LYS A 65 -0.70 15.35 9.95
CA LYS A 65 0.33 16.39 9.79
C LYS A 65 0.15 17.54 10.78
N SER A 66 -1.09 18.00 11.02
CA SER A 66 -1.35 19.10 11.95
C SER A 66 -1.02 18.77 13.41
N GLN A 67 -1.03 17.48 13.75
CA GLN A 67 -0.58 16.96 15.05
C GLN A 67 0.95 16.76 15.15
N GLY A 68 1.70 17.18 14.12
CA GLY A 68 3.17 17.16 14.11
C GLY A 68 3.80 15.85 13.65
N PHE A 69 2.99 14.86 13.22
CA PHE A 69 3.52 13.64 12.63
C PHE A 69 4.04 13.87 11.22
N LYS A 70 5.05 13.08 10.83
CA LYS A 70 5.60 13.10 9.47
C LYS A 70 5.01 11.95 8.67
N ILE A 71 4.52 12.27 7.47
CA ILE A 71 4.07 11.27 6.49
C ILE A 71 5.15 11.07 5.46
N TYR A 72 5.56 9.83 5.28
CA TYR A 72 6.47 9.39 4.24
C TYR A 72 5.67 8.62 3.19
N ALA A 73 5.83 9.00 1.93
CA ALA A 73 5.20 8.33 0.81
C ALA A 73 6.19 8.23 -0.34
N ASN A 74 6.16 7.08 -1.01
CA ASN A 74 6.90 6.82 -2.22
C ASN A 74 6.06 5.94 -3.15
N THR A 75 6.30 6.02 -4.44
CA THR A 75 5.83 4.99 -5.36
C THR A 75 6.45 3.67 -4.95
N GLN A 76 5.61 2.69 -4.66
CA GLN A 76 6.03 1.33 -4.33
C GLN A 76 5.74 0.45 -5.54
N PRO A 77 6.52 -0.63 -5.78
CA PRO A 77 6.22 -1.62 -6.81
C PRO A 77 5.02 -2.49 -6.41
N HIS A 78 3.90 -1.85 -6.10
CA HIS A 78 2.64 -2.41 -5.65
C HIS A 78 1.55 -1.88 -6.57
N LEU A 79 1.00 -2.78 -7.38
CA LEU A 79 -0.06 -2.49 -8.33
C LEU A 79 -1.39 -3.07 -7.83
N TRP A 80 -2.49 -2.39 -8.11
CA TRP A 80 -3.84 -2.93 -7.95
C TRP A 80 -4.42 -3.31 -9.32
N PRO A 81 -4.10 -4.52 -9.84
CA PRO A 81 -4.62 -4.95 -11.12
C PRO A 81 -6.05 -5.48 -11.00
N TRP A 82 -6.74 -5.49 -12.12
CA TRP A 82 -7.86 -6.41 -12.29
C TRP A 82 -7.38 -7.86 -12.18
N GLN A 83 -8.00 -8.62 -11.27
CA GLN A 83 -7.78 -10.06 -11.14
C GLN A 83 -8.95 -10.82 -11.75
N PHE A 84 -8.96 -10.93 -13.08
CA PHE A 84 -10.02 -11.62 -13.79
C PHE A 84 -9.87 -13.14 -13.73
N SER A 85 -10.99 -13.85 -13.59
CA SER A 85 -11.01 -15.31 -13.73
C SER A 85 -10.95 -15.70 -15.20
N PHE A 86 -9.97 -16.53 -15.58
CA PHE A 86 -9.85 -17.16 -16.90
C PHE A 86 -10.26 -18.64 -16.88
N GLU A 87 -11.17 -19.01 -16.00
CA GLU A 87 -11.79 -20.34 -16.04
C GLU A 87 -12.63 -20.51 -17.31
N LYS A 88 -12.84 -21.75 -17.75
CA LYS A 88 -13.69 -22.04 -18.92
C LYS A 88 -15.11 -21.54 -18.68
N GLY A 89 -15.66 -20.79 -19.63
CA GLY A 89 -17.01 -20.20 -19.53
C GLY A 89 -17.05 -18.84 -18.83
N SER A 90 -15.93 -18.33 -18.31
CA SER A 90 -15.84 -16.98 -17.76
C SER A 90 -16.05 -15.91 -18.85
N PRO A 91 -16.84 -14.85 -18.61
CA PRO A 91 -16.99 -13.75 -19.56
C PRO A 91 -15.68 -12.99 -19.81
N TRP A 92 -14.74 -13.06 -18.86
CA TRP A 92 -13.44 -12.41 -18.97
C TRP A 92 -12.51 -13.06 -20.00
N GLN A 93 -12.86 -14.21 -20.59
CA GLN A 93 -12.12 -14.79 -21.73
C GLN A 93 -12.16 -13.87 -22.95
N ASP A 94 -13.26 -13.14 -23.15
CA ASP A 94 -13.40 -12.19 -24.23
C ASP A 94 -12.59 -10.91 -23.96
N ILE A 95 -11.62 -10.63 -24.83
CA ILE A 95 -10.79 -9.43 -24.72
C ILE A 95 -11.59 -8.13 -24.77
N ARG A 96 -12.75 -8.12 -25.45
CA ARG A 96 -13.62 -6.94 -25.54
C ARG A 96 -14.21 -6.60 -24.18
N VAL A 97 -14.59 -7.61 -23.40
CA VAL A 97 -15.11 -7.45 -22.03
C VAL A 97 -14.03 -6.87 -21.11
N ARG A 98 -12.79 -7.39 -21.22
CA ARG A 98 -11.65 -6.85 -20.44
C ARG A 98 -11.32 -5.41 -20.82
N LYS A 99 -11.37 -5.07 -22.12
CA LYS A 99 -11.17 -3.69 -22.61
C LYS A 99 -12.27 -2.76 -22.09
N ALA A 100 -13.54 -3.18 -22.14
CA ALA A 100 -14.65 -2.40 -21.61
C ALA A 100 -14.49 -2.12 -20.11
N ALA A 101 -14.16 -3.14 -19.30
CA ALA A 101 -13.89 -2.96 -17.88
C ALA A 101 -12.74 -1.99 -17.60
N ASN A 102 -11.68 -2.01 -18.43
CA ASN A 102 -10.57 -1.08 -18.29
C ASN A 102 -10.98 0.39 -18.54
N LEU A 103 -11.93 0.63 -19.44
CA LEU A 103 -12.45 1.96 -19.76
C LEU A 103 -13.44 2.50 -18.71
N CYS A 104 -14.07 1.63 -17.92
CA CYS A 104 -14.96 2.04 -16.84
C CYS A 104 -14.23 2.66 -15.63
N LEU A 105 -12.89 2.58 -15.56
CA LEU A 105 -12.12 3.08 -14.44
C LEU A 105 -11.47 4.44 -14.75
N ASN A 106 -11.96 5.49 -14.09
CA ASN A 106 -11.31 6.80 -14.09
C ASN A 106 -10.17 6.85 -13.06
N ARG A 107 -8.95 6.65 -13.53
CA ARG A 107 -7.74 6.61 -12.66
C ARG A 107 -7.41 7.97 -12.04
N ALA A 108 -7.66 9.06 -12.77
CA ALA A 108 -7.41 10.41 -12.28
C ALA A 108 -8.36 10.76 -11.11
N GLU A 109 -9.63 10.38 -11.21
CA GLU A 109 -10.60 10.56 -10.12
C GLU A 109 -10.27 9.67 -8.91
N LEU A 110 -9.87 8.41 -9.14
CA LEU A 110 -9.40 7.54 -8.05
C LEU A 110 -8.17 8.12 -7.34
N LYS A 111 -7.23 8.70 -8.09
CA LYS A 111 -6.06 9.39 -7.52
C LYS A 111 -6.46 10.57 -6.65
N SER A 112 -7.42 11.38 -7.09
CA SER A 112 -7.99 12.47 -6.30
C SER A 112 -8.62 11.95 -5.01
N TYR A 113 -9.43 10.90 -5.10
CA TYR A 113 -10.06 10.25 -3.94
C TYR A 113 -9.04 9.72 -2.92
N LEU A 114 -7.90 9.19 -3.38
CA LEU A 114 -6.81 8.71 -2.53
C LEU A 114 -5.85 9.82 -2.07
N GLY A 115 -6.24 11.10 -2.16
CA GLY A 115 -5.43 12.23 -1.70
C GLY A 115 -4.10 12.40 -2.45
N GLY A 116 -4.02 11.88 -3.68
CA GLY A 116 -2.80 11.89 -4.49
C GLY A 116 -1.77 10.81 -4.13
N TYR A 117 -2.04 9.92 -3.16
CA TYR A 117 -1.12 8.86 -2.72
C TYR A 117 -1.13 7.61 -3.61
N MET A 118 -1.42 7.80 -4.91
CA MET A 118 -1.26 6.77 -5.93
C MET A 118 -0.72 7.38 -7.23
N THR A 119 -0.07 6.53 -8.02
CA THR A 119 0.29 6.81 -9.42
C THR A 119 -0.75 6.18 -10.34
N GLU A 120 -1.12 6.88 -11.41
CA GLU A 120 -2.05 6.34 -12.40
C GLU A 120 -1.38 5.21 -13.19
N ALA A 121 -1.80 3.97 -12.93
CA ALA A 121 -1.18 2.81 -13.55
C ALA A 121 -1.59 2.65 -15.03
N THR A 122 -0.60 2.64 -15.92
CA THR A 122 -0.75 2.34 -17.35
C THR A 122 -0.32 0.92 -17.71
N GLY A 123 0.32 0.20 -16.78
CA GLY A 123 0.83 -1.15 -16.97
C GLY A 123 1.26 -1.79 -15.65
N VAL A 124 2.00 -2.90 -15.73
CA VAL A 124 2.49 -3.63 -14.56
C VAL A 124 3.66 -2.94 -13.89
N TYR A 125 4.52 -2.32 -14.68
CA TYR A 125 5.73 -1.64 -14.22
C TYR A 125 5.57 -0.12 -14.35
N GLU A 126 6.21 0.61 -13.45
CA GLU A 126 6.32 2.07 -13.52
C GLU A 126 7.01 2.53 -14.81
N ALA A 127 6.76 3.78 -15.21
CA ALA A 127 7.23 4.33 -16.48
C ALA A 127 8.77 4.38 -16.62
N ASP A 128 9.49 4.48 -15.50
CA ASP A 128 10.96 4.51 -15.44
C ASP A 128 11.60 3.12 -15.36
N SER A 129 10.79 2.05 -15.28
CA SER A 129 11.29 0.68 -15.23
C SER A 129 11.83 0.25 -16.59
N PRO A 130 12.98 -0.46 -16.66
CA PRO A 130 13.46 -1.07 -17.90
C PRO A 130 12.50 -2.14 -18.46
N TRP A 131 11.57 -2.63 -17.63
CA TRP A 131 10.53 -3.59 -18.00
C TRP A 131 9.21 -2.92 -18.39
N HIS A 132 9.15 -1.59 -18.44
CA HIS A 132 7.98 -0.87 -18.89
C HIS A 132 7.71 -1.16 -20.37
N GLY A 133 6.61 -1.86 -20.64
CA GLY A 133 6.18 -2.18 -22.00
C GLY A 133 5.65 -0.94 -22.74
N LYS A 134 5.67 -0.99 -24.08
CA LYS A 134 5.08 0.05 -24.95
C LYS A 134 3.65 -0.33 -25.35
N ALA A 135 2.76 -0.45 -24.37
CA ALA A 135 1.37 -0.78 -24.66
C ALA A 135 0.69 0.40 -25.39
N HIS A 136 0.00 0.11 -26.50
CA HIS A 136 -0.93 1.04 -27.14
C HIS A 136 -2.35 0.52 -26.92
N PHE A 137 -3.23 1.40 -26.44
CA PHE A 137 -4.66 1.14 -26.53
C PHE A 137 -5.07 1.44 -27.98
N PRO A 138 -5.71 0.52 -28.70
CA PRO A 138 -6.23 0.85 -30.03
C PRO A 138 -7.22 1.99 -29.89
N ASP A 139 -7.15 2.94 -30.83
CA ASP A 139 -7.90 4.20 -30.82
C ASP A 139 -9.37 4.00 -30.41
N GLN A 140 -9.87 4.98 -29.65
CA GLN A 140 -11.23 5.00 -29.12
C GLN A 140 -12.25 4.69 -30.22
N ILE A 141 -13.12 3.73 -29.95
CA ILE A 141 -14.31 3.44 -30.78
C ILE A 141 -15.27 4.63 -30.66
#